data_AF-A0A940WN09-F1
#
_entry.id   AF-A0A940WN09-F1
#
_cell.length_a   1.000
_cell.length_b   1.000
_cell.length_c   1.000
_cell.angle_alpha   90.00
_cell.angle_beta   90.00
_cell.angle_gamma   90.00
#
_symmetry.space_group_name_H-M   'P 1'
#
loop_
_entity.id
_entity.type
_entity.pdbx_description
1 polymer ?
#
loop_
_entity_poly.entity_id
_entity_poly.type
_entity_poly.pdbx_seq_one_letter_code
_entity_poly.pdbx_strand_id
1 'polypeptide(L)'
;MAYHWRGGTAADVNSGGTDGDLWSYYGQLRLSNNTTIFVAPQGIGNGWANSGGEDVTFTDDMLNRIEADLCVDTTQRFAMGFSYGGGMSYAIACARASVFRAVVVYSGAQLSGCNGGTQPIAYMGVHGIGDPVLNISNGRGLRDTFVRNNGCTAQNPPEPRSGSLSHIVTAYSGCRSGYPVVWAAFDGGHTPGPIDGCTCEGWRTWTSAEVWKFLTQFQTTPPGSPSPSPTASPSPSASQSPPPSGGTNAIKGVGSGRCVDVTGSSQSNGAQAQIYDCNGQANQQWTLTSASELRVYGNKCLDVNGGSTANGATVIIWDCNGQNNQKWRFNSDGTLTAVGANKCLDVPNNATANGTKLAIWDCNGGSNQRWTRV
;
A
#
# COMPACT_ATOMS: atom_id res chain seq x y z
N MET A 1 -7.43 -10.40 -5.02
CA MET A 1 -6.73 -11.39 -5.87
C MET A 1 -5.56 -10.69 -6.58
N ALA A 2 -4.34 -11.21 -6.45
CA ALA A 2 -3.16 -10.70 -7.16
C ALA A 2 -2.53 -11.81 -8.01
N TYR A 3 -2.64 -11.71 -9.33
CA TYR A 3 -2.21 -12.74 -10.27
C TYR A 3 -0.77 -12.53 -10.71
N HIS A 4 0.07 -13.55 -10.60
CA HIS A 4 1.48 -13.48 -10.98
C HIS A 4 1.69 -13.33 -12.50
N TRP A 5 2.87 -12.85 -12.88
CA TRP A 5 3.28 -12.72 -14.28
C TRP A 5 3.74 -14.06 -14.87
N ARG A 6 4.05 -14.06 -16.17
CA ARG A 6 4.54 -15.26 -16.87
C ARG A 6 5.92 -15.63 -16.35
N GLY A 7 6.07 -16.85 -15.84
CA GLY A 7 7.33 -17.32 -15.24
C GLY A 7 7.54 -16.88 -13.79
N GLY A 8 6.65 -16.06 -13.24
CA GLY A 8 6.54 -15.86 -11.79
C GLY A 8 5.60 -16.87 -11.15
N THR A 9 5.49 -16.80 -9.83
CA THR A 9 4.66 -17.68 -9.01
C THR A 9 3.82 -16.90 -8.00
N ALA A 10 2.83 -17.56 -7.41
CA ALA A 10 2.10 -17.08 -6.25
C ALA A 10 3.03 -16.76 -5.08
N ALA A 11 4.12 -17.52 -4.91
CA ALA A 11 5.11 -17.27 -3.88
C ALA A 11 5.86 -15.95 -4.10
N ASP A 12 6.18 -15.60 -5.35
CA ASP A 12 6.81 -14.31 -5.67
C ASP A 12 5.87 -13.14 -5.37
N VAL A 13 4.58 -13.27 -5.68
CA VAL A 13 3.57 -12.26 -5.35
C VAL A 13 3.39 -12.14 -3.83
N ASN A 14 3.28 -13.26 -3.12
CA ASN A 14 3.09 -13.28 -1.66
C ASN A 14 4.32 -12.77 -0.90
N SER A 15 5.52 -13.13 -1.34
CA SER A 15 6.76 -12.70 -0.67
C SER A 15 7.23 -11.32 -1.11
N GLY A 16 6.79 -10.83 -2.28
CA GLY A 16 7.37 -9.66 -2.94
C GLY A 16 8.76 -9.92 -3.54
N GLY A 17 9.19 -11.18 -3.64
CA GLY A 17 10.48 -11.56 -4.20
C GLY A 17 11.65 -10.94 -3.42
N THR A 18 12.61 -10.37 -4.14
CA THR A 18 13.81 -9.75 -3.55
C THR A 18 13.51 -8.51 -2.71
N ASP A 19 12.38 -7.84 -2.97
CA ASP A 19 11.96 -6.64 -2.24
C ASP A 19 11.18 -6.98 -0.95
N GLY A 20 10.84 -8.25 -0.74
CA GLY A 20 10.14 -8.71 0.46
C GLY A 20 8.74 -8.11 0.63
N ASP A 21 8.27 -8.05 1.88
CA ASP A 21 6.95 -7.53 2.25
C ASP A 21 6.64 -6.13 1.70
N LEU A 22 7.67 -5.33 1.37
CA LEU A 22 7.50 -4.01 0.78
C LEU A 22 6.91 -4.07 -0.63
N TRP A 23 7.15 -5.17 -1.35
CA TRP A 23 6.62 -5.42 -2.69
C TRP A 23 5.54 -6.50 -2.76
N SER A 24 5.30 -7.20 -1.64
CA SER A 24 4.25 -8.20 -1.54
C SER A 24 2.90 -7.67 -2.04
N TYR A 25 2.24 -8.47 -2.88
CA TYR A 25 1.01 -8.15 -3.60
C TYR A 25 1.11 -6.83 -4.38
N TYR A 26 2.17 -6.61 -5.15
CA TYR A 26 2.43 -5.36 -5.88
C TYR A 26 2.50 -4.12 -4.97
N GLY A 27 3.07 -4.32 -3.79
CA GLY A 27 3.24 -3.32 -2.74
C GLY A 27 1.94 -2.91 -2.03
N GLN A 28 0.86 -3.67 -2.18
CA GLN A 28 -0.41 -3.39 -1.50
C GLN A 28 -0.39 -3.84 -0.03
N LEU A 29 0.37 -4.90 0.31
CA LEU A 29 0.43 -5.41 1.69
C LEU A 29 0.81 -4.31 2.69
N ARG A 30 1.89 -3.58 2.41
CA ARG A 30 2.40 -2.49 3.26
C ARG A 30 1.43 -1.31 3.40
N LEU A 31 0.51 -1.12 2.45
CA LEU A 31 -0.47 -0.03 2.45
C LEU A 31 -1.78 -0.42 3.13
N SER A 32 -2.02 -1.73 3.28
CA SER A 32 -3.29 -2.27 3.76
C SER A 32 -3.59 -2.04 5.23
N ASN A 33 -2.56 -1.83 6.06
CA ASN A 33 -2.71 -1.76 7.50
C ASN A 33 -3.52 -2.94 8.08
N ASN A 34 -3.34 -4.15 7.55
CA ASN A 34 -4.07 -5.38 7.91
C ASN A 34 -5.59 -5.32 7.72
N THR A 35 -6.10 -4.42 6.87
CA THR A 35 -7.54 -4.31 6.57
C THR A 35 -7.99 -5.17 5.38
N THR A 36 -7.08 -5.93 4.77
CA THR A 36 -7.32 -6.61 3.49
C THR A 36 -6.89 -8.07 3.56
N ILE A 37 -7.73 -8.96 3.05
CA ILE A 37 -7.39 -10.35 2.80
C ILE A 37 -6.64 -10.41 1.46
N PHE A 38 -5.36 -10.78 1.52
CA PHE A 38 -4.54 -10.93 0.33
C PHE A 38 -4.48 -12.36 -0.15
N VAL A 39 -4.58 -12.53 -1.47
CA VAL A 39 -4.69 -13.83 -2.11
C VAL A 39 -3.85 -13.79 -3.38
N ALA A 40 -2.88 -14.70 -3.47
CA ALA A 40 -2.02 -14.89 -4.63
C ALA A 40 -2.33 -16.28 -5.23
N PRO A 41 -3.18 -16.35 -6.27
CA PRO A 41 -3.46 -17.59 -6.98
C PRO A 41 -2.22 -18.09 -7.74
N GLN A 42 -2.05 -19.42 -7.83
CA GLN A 42 -1.02 -20.05 -8.66
C GLN A 42 -1.67 -20.64 -9.92
N GLY A 43 -1.34 -20.08 -11.08
CA GLY A 43 -1.86 -20.53 -12.36
C GLY A 43 -1.20 -21.83 -12.83
N ILE A 44 -1.94 -22.64 -13.59
CA ILE A 44 -1.43 -23.88 -14.18
C ILE A 44 -0.27 -23.53 -15.13
N GLY A 45 0.86 -24.25 -14.99
CA GLY A 45 2.04 -24.02 -15.82
C GLY A 45 2.70 -22.64 -15.63
N ASN A 46 2.50 -21.99 -14.49
CA ASN A 46 2.99 -20.63 -14.20
C ASN A 46 2.50 -19.59 -15.22
N GLY A 47 1.25 -19.73 -15.66
CA GLY A 47 0.60 -18.79 -16.56
C GLY A 47 -0.91 -18.75 -16.42
N TRP A 48 -1.51 -17.94 -17.29
CA TRP A 48 -2.94 -17.58 -17.29
C TRP A 48 -3.45 -17.57 -18.73
N ALA A 49 -3.22 -18.67 -19.46
CA ALA A 49 -3.62 -18.77 -20.85
C ALA A 49 -5.15 -18.68 -21.00
N ASN A 50 -5.89 -19.16 -20.00
CA ASN A 50 -7.33 -19.05 -19.84
C ASN A 50 -8.12 -19.33 -21.14
N SER A 51 -7.70 -20.37 -21.87
CA SER A 51 -8.13 -20.63 -23.25
C SER A 51 -9.59 -21.09 -23.37
N GLY A 52 -10.16 -21.60 -22.28
CA GLY A 52 -11.54 -22.08 -22.14
C GLY A 52 -12.26 -21.58 -20.88
N GLY A 53 -11.73 -20.56 -20.19
CA GLY A 53 -12.33 -20.01 -18.95
C GLY A 53 -11.93 -20.74 -17.66
N GLU A 54 -10.97 -21.65 -17.75
CA GLU A 54 -10.45 -22.46 -16.63
C GLU A 54 -9.89 -21.59 -15.50
N ASP A 55 -9.15 -20.54 -15.82
CA ASP A 55 -8.52 -19.68 -14.81
C ASP A 55 -9.56 -18.78 -14.13
N VAL A 56 -10.60 -18.36 -14.86
CA VAL A 56 -11.73 -17.62 -14.28
C VAL A 56 -12.52 -18.52 -13.33
N THR A 57 -12.76 -19.78 -13.71
CA THR A 57 -13.42 -20.78 -12.86
C THR A 57 -12.60 -21.05 -11.59
N PHE A 58 -11.28 -21.18 -11.74
CA PHE A 58 -10.38 -21.32 -10.60
C PHE A 58 -10.44 -20.12 -9.64
N THR A 59 -10.54 -18.90 -10.14
CA THR A 59 -10.76 -17.72 -9.29
C THR A 59 -12.08 -17.80 -8.52
N ASP A 60 -13.17 -18.26 -9.15
CA ASP A 60 -14.45 -18.43 -8.47
C ASP A 60 -14.37 -19.49 -7.36
N ASP A 61 -13.72 -20.63 -7.62
CA ASP A 61 -13.51 -21.68 -6.63
C ASP A 61 -12.68 -21.19 -5.44
N MET A 62 -11.66 -20.38 -5.69
CA MET A 62 -10.88 -19.74 -4.62
C MET A 62 -11.73 -18.77 -3.79
N LEU A 63 -12.54 -17.92 -4.44
CA LEU A 63 -13.45 -17.01 -3.73
C LEU A 63 -14.42 -17.81 -2.84
N ASN A 64 -15.04 -18.86 -3.38
CA ASN A 64 -15.95 -19.73 -2.63
C ASN A 64 -15.26 -20.36 -1.42
N ARG A 65 -14.02 -20.85 -1.58
CA ARG A 65 -13.26 -21.43 -0.48
C ARG A 65 -12.92 -20.41 0.61
N ILE A 66 -12.49 -19.21 0.21
CA ILE A 66 -12.12 -18.14 1.14
C ILE A 66 -13.33 -17.64 1.91
N GLU A 67 -14.47 -17.45 1.23
CA GLU A 67 -15.70 -16.93 1.83
C GLU A 67 -16.40 -17.95 2.73
N ALA A 68 -16.16 -19.24 2.51
CA ALA A 68 -16.58 -20.29 3.44
C ALA A 68 -15.80 -20.25 4.78
N ASP A 69 -14.54 -19.77 4.75
CA ASP A 69 -13.65 -19.79 5.91
C ASP A 69 -13.50 -18.42 6.61
N LEU A 70 -13.70 -17.31 5.89
CA LEU A 70 -13.43 -15.95 6.35
C LEU A 70 -14.63 -15.02 6.16
N CYS A 71 -14.77 -14.03 7.04
CA CYS A 71 -15.71 -12.93 6.85
C CYS A 71 -15.18 -11.95 5.79
N VAL A 72 -15.65 -12.11 4.55
CA VAL A 72 -15.25 -11.26 3.41
C VAL A 72 -16.35 -10.25 3.14
N ASP A 73 -15.98 -8.97 3.02
CA ASP A 73 -16.86 -7.97 2.40
C ASP A 73 -16.91 -8.20 0.89
N THR A 74 -17.96 -8.87 0.45
CA THR A 74 -18.15 -9.25 -0.96
C THR A 74 -18.38 -8.05 -1.87
N THR A 75 -18.64 -6.85 -1.31
CA THR A 75 -18.77 -5.61 -2.09
C THR A 75 -17.41 -4.97 -2.40
N GLN A 76 -16.33 -5.47 -1.77
CA GLN A 76 -14.96 -4.95 -1.89
C GLN A 76 -13.99 -6.03 -2.38
N ARG A 77 -14.40 -6.79 -3.40
CA ARG A 77 -13.51 -7.72 -4.08
C ARG A 77 -12.71 -7.00 -5.16
N PHE A 78 -11.38 -7.16 -5.13
CA PHE A 78 -10.48 -6.54 -6.09
C PHE A 78 -9.58 -7.57 -6.77
N ALA A 79 -9.27 -7.34 -8.05
CA ALA A 79 -8.34 -8.15 -8.81
C ALA A 79 -7.23 -7.27 -9.41
N MET A 80 -6.00 -7.77 -9.38
CA MET A 80 -4.87 -7.08 -9.98
C MET A 80 -3.79 -8.05 -10.48
N GLY A 81 -2.95 -7.61 -11.41
CA GLY A 81 -1.84 -8.44 -11.87
C GLY A 81 -1.00 -7.78 -12.95
N PHE A 82 0.18 -8.35 -13.15
CA PHE A 82 1.18 -7.87 -14.10
C PHE A 82 1.36 -8.84 -15.27
N SER A 83 1.55 -8.31 -16.48
CA SER A 83 1.86 -9.10 -17.67
C SER A 83 0.77 -10.15 -17.92
N TYR A 84 1.10 -11.45 -17.86
CA TYR A 84 0.12 -12.53 -17.90
C TYR A 84 -0.98 -12.39 -16.82
N GLY A 85 -0.63 -12.00 -15.60
CA GLY A 85 -1.61 -11.70 -14.55
C GLY A 85 -2.40 -10.42 -14.79
N GLY A 86 -1.85 -9.49 -15.58
CA GLY A 86 -2.58 -8.31 -16.07
C GLY A 86 -3.66 -8.71 -17.08
N GLY A 87 -3.33 -9.62 -17.99
CA GLY A 87 -4.30 -10.25 -18.89
C GLY A 87 -5.38 -11.04 -18.14
N MET A 88 -5.01 -11.77 -17.08
CA MET A 88 -5.97 -12.44 -16.21
C MET A 88 -6.90 -11.45 -15.48
N SER A 89 -6.35 -10.35 -14.98
CA SER A 89 -7.14 -9.29 -14.34
C SER A 89 -8.14 -8.65 -15.30
N TYR A 90 -7.75 -8.49 -16.57
CA TYR A 90 -8.66 -8.06 -17.63
C TYR A 90 -9.75 -9.11 -17.92
N ALA A 91 -9.40 -10.40 -17.97
CA ALA A 91 -10.40 -11.47 -18.14
C ALA A 91 -11.42 -11.49 -16.99
N ILE A 92 -10.99 -11.27 -15.74
CA ILE A 92 -11.89 -11.09 -14.59
C ILE A 92 -12.81 -9.89 -14.78
N ALA A 93 -12.28 -8.77 -15.25
CA ALA A 93 -13.08 -7.58 -15.50
C ALA A 93 -14.19 -7.83 -16.54
N CYS A 94 -13.90 -8.62 -17.57
CA CYS A 94 -14.88 -8.97 -18.60
C CYS A 94 -15.91 -10.00 -18.10
N ALA A 95 -15.46 -11.04 -17.41
CA ALA A 95 -16.29 -12.20 -17.08
C ALA A 95 -17.01 -12.10 -15.72
N ARG A 96 -16.53 -11.25 -14.80
CA ARG A 96 -16.94 -11.21 -13.40
C ARG A 96 -17.15 -9.77 -12.89
N ALA A 97 -17.58 -8.87 -13.78
CA ALA A 97 -17.85 -7.45 -13.48
C ALA A 97 -18.86 -7.23 -12.34
N SER A 98 -19.77 -8.17 -12.10
CA SER A 98 -20.74 -8.14 -10.98
C SER A 98 -20.20 -8.74 -9.68
N VAL A 99 -19.08 -9.46 -9.73
CA VAL A 99 -18.47 -10.15 -8.57
C VAL A 99 -17.35 -9.30 -7.99
N PHE A 100 -16.56 -8.64 -8.84
CA PHE A 100 -15.46 -7.76 -8.45
C PHE A 100 -15.87 -6.29 -8.51
N ARG A 101 -15.45 -5.52 -7.51
CA ARG A 101 -15.70 -4.08 -7.43
C ARG A 101 -14.80 -3.29 -8.37
N ALA A 102 -13.53 -3.68 -8.46
CA ALA A 102 -12.54 -3.02 -9.30
C ALA A 102 -11.43 -3.96 -9.76
N VAL A 103 -10.81 -3.63 -10.89
CA VAL A 103 -9.61 -4.30 -11.40
C VAL A 103 -8.47 -3.33 -11.67
N VAL A 104 -7.23 -3.82 -11.55
CA VAL A 104 -6.01 -3.09 -11.88
C VAL A 104 -5.15 -3.94 -12.80
N VAL A 105 -4.80 -3.41 -13.97
CA VAL A 105 -4.05 -4.12 -14.99
C VAL A 105 -2.70 -3.43 -15.19
N TYR A 106 -1.60 -4.11 -14.83
CA TYR A 106 -0.24 -3.64 -15.08
C TYR A 106 0.32 -4.29 -16.34
N SER A 107 0.69 -3.48 -17.33
CA SER A 107 1.28 -3.92 -18.60
C SER A 107 0.60 -5.18 -19.15
N GLY A 108 -0.73 -5.11 -19.29
CA GLY A 108 -1.55 -6.26 -19.70
C GLY A 108 -1.91 -6.24 -21.17
N ALA A 109 -2.38 -7.37 -21.67
CA ALA A 109 -3.02 -7.53 -22.97
C ALA A 109 -4.15 -8.55 -22.86
N GLN A 110 -5.03 -8.59 -23.86
CA GLN A 110 -6.07 -9.61 -23.92
C GLN A 110 -5.43 -10.95 -24.31
N LEU A 111 -5.33 -11.87 -23.36
CA LEU A 111 -4.73 -13.20 -23.57
C LEU A 111 -5.75 -14.20 -24.11
N SER A 112 -6.97 -14.12 -23.60
CA SER A 112 -8.10 -14.93 -24.02
C SER A 112 -9.40 -14.16 -23.75
N GLY A 113 -10.52 -14.72 -24.21
CA GLY A 113 -11.89 -14.30 -23.90
C GLY A 113 -12.11 -12.90 -23.29
N CYS A 114 -12.68 -12.00 -24.08
CA CYS A 114 -13.45 -10.83 -23.59
C CYS A 114 -14.61 -10.51 -24.56
N ASN A 115 -15.13 -11.51 -25.27
CA ASN A 115 -16.25 -11.31 -26.18
C ASN A 115 -17.55 -11.16 -25.37
N GLY A 116 -18.11 -9.94 -25.37
CA GLY A 116 -19.42 -9.65 -24.76
C GLY A 116 -19.40 -9.21 -23.30
N GLY A 117 -18.23 -9.07 -22.67
CA GLY A 117 -18.12 -8.45 -21.34
C GLY A 117 -18.40 -6.95 -21.43
N THR A 118 -19.68 -6.57 -21.47
CA THR A 118 -20.16 -5.17 -21.61
C THR A 118 -20.56 -4.54 -20.28
N GLN A 119 -20.48 -5.32 -19.20
CA GLN A 119 -20.84 -4.86 -17.88
C GLN A 119 -19.80 -3.86 -17.35
N PRO A 120 -20.24 -2.81 -16.64
CA PRO A 120 -19.34 -1.82 -16.08
C PRO A 120 -18.62 -2.39 -14.85
N ILE A 121 -17.35 -2.04 -14.69
CA ILE A 121 -16.52 -2.32 -13.51
C ILE A 121 -15.48 -1.22 -13.37
N ALA A 122 -15.16 -0.81 -12.15
CA ALA A 122 -14.09 0.16 -11.95
C ALA A 122 -12.76 -0.40 -12.49
N TYR A 123 -12.08 0.36 -13.36
CA TYR A 123 -10.91 -0.12 -14.07
C TYR A 123 -9.73 0.85 -13.92
N MET A 124 -8.56 0.32 -13.58
CA MET A 124 -7.29 1.05 -13.67
C MET A 124 -6.31 0.30 -14.57
N GLY A 125 -5.77 1.00 -15.57
CA GLY A 125 -4.67 0.50 -16.40
C GLY A 125 -3.37 1.22 -16.06
N VAL A 126 -2.28 0.48 -15.94
CA VAL A 126 -0.92 0.97 -15.71
C VAL A 126 -0.02 0.43 -16.81
N HIS A 127 0.62 1.26 -17.62
CA HIS A 127 1.37 0.77 -18.79
C HIS A 127 2.55 1.66 -19.19
N GLY A 128 3.68 1.03 -19.51
CA GLY A 128 4.88 1.73 -19.99
C GLY A 128 4.76 2.11 -21.46
N ILE A 129 5.05 3.37 -21.82
CA ILE A 129 5.00 3.84 -23.22
C ILE A 129 6.04 3.14 -24.11
N GLY A 130 7.11 2.61 -23.50
CA GLY A 130 8.20 1.90 -24.17
C GLY A 130 8.18 0.39 -23.91
N ASP A 131 7.05 -0.19 -23.49
CA ASP A 131 6.92 -1.62 -23.19
C ASP A 131 7.29 -2.49 -24.41
N PRO A 132 8.42 -3.24 -24.36
CA PRO A 132 8.90 -4.01 -25.49
C PRO A 132 8.24 -5.39 -25.61
N VAL A 133 7.47 -5.80 -24.60
CA VAL A 133 6.83 -7.13 -24.54
C VAL A 133 5.38 -7.01 -24.98
N LEU A 134 4.65 -6.08 -24.38
CA LEU A 134 3.25 -5.79 -24.69
C LEU A 134 3.15 -4.30 -25.01
N ASN A 135 3.12 -3.98 -26.31
CA ASN A 135 3.02 -2.59 -26.77
C ASN A 135 1.86 -1.86 -26.06
N ILE A 136 2.07 -0.59 -25.71
CA ILE A 136 1.06 0.23 -25.03
C ILE A 136 -0.29 0.29 -25.76
N SER A 137 -0.32 0.08 -27.07
CA SER A 137 -1.57 -0.05 -27.83
C SER A 137 -2.48 -1.15 -27.29
N ASN A 138 -1.92 -2.25 -26.78
CA ASN A 138 -2.67 -3.32 -26.13
C ASN A 138 -3.35 -2.81 -24.85
N GLY A 139 -2.60 -2.17 -23.96
CA GLY A 139 -3.13 -1.59 -22.72
C GLY A 139 -4.18 -0.51 -22.97
N ARG A 140 -3.97 0.34 -23.99
CA ARG A 140 -4.97 1.31 -24.46
C ARG A 140 -6.26 0.61 -24.92
N GLY A 141 -6.16 -0.50 -25.66
CA GLY A 141 -7.32 -1.29 -26.06
C GLY A 141 -8.11 -1.87 -24.87
N LEU A 142 -7.41 -2.36 -23.84
CA LEU A 142 -8.04 -2.84 -22.61
C LEU A 142 -8.77 -1.71 -21.88
N ARG A 143 -8.11 -0.56 -21.71
CA ARG A 143 -8.69 0.66 -21.13
C ARG A 143 -9.93 1.10 -21.90
N ASP A 144 -9.84 1.19 -23.24
CA ASP A 144 -10.92 1.69 -24.09
C ASP A 144 -12.17 0.82 -24.04
N THR A 145 -12.02 -0.47 -23.74
CA THR A 145 -13.15 -1.36 -23.43
C THR A 145 -13.95 -0.84 -22.25
N PHE A 146 -13.30 -0.47 -21.15
CA PHE A 146 -13.99 0.01 -19.95
C PHE A 146 -14.35 1.50 -20.00
N VAL A 147 -13.66 2.31 -20.81
CA VAL A 147 -14.16 3.65 -21.17
C VAL A 147 -15.56 3.54 -21.78
N ARG A 148 -15.75 2.59 -22.72
CA ARG A 148 -17.08 2.31 -23.30
C ARG A 148 -18.05 1.70 -22.31
N ASN A 149 -17.69 0.60 -21.64
CA ASN A 149 -18.60 -0.12 -20.74
C ASN A 149 -19.06 0.73 -19.56
N ASN A 150 -18.17 1.58 -19.02
CA ASN A 150 -18.48 2.44 -17.89
C ASN A 150 -19.14 3.76 -18.32
N GLY A 151 -19.36 3.98 -19.63
CA GLY A 151 -20.00 5.18 -20.16
C GLY A 151 -19.17 6.45 -20.00
N CYS A 152 -17.86 6.33 -19.90
CA CYS A 152 -16.96 7.48 -19.79
C CYS A 152 -16.92 8.29 -21.08
N THR A 153 -16.63 9.58 -20.98
CA THR A 153 -16.34 10.42 -22.14
C THR A 153 -15.06 9.93 -22.81
N ALA A 154 -15.10 9.74 -24.14
CA ALA A 154 -13.92 9.40 -24.91
C ALA A 154 -12.89 10.55 -24.85
N GLN A 155 -11.66 10.23 -24.48
CA GLN A 155 -10.57 11.18 -24.27
C GLN A 155 -9.26 10.57 -24.77
N ASN A 156 -8.34 11.44 -25.19
CA ASN A 156 -6.94 11.08 -25.43
C ASN A 156 -6.13 11.50 -24.20
N PRO A 157 -5.99 10.64 -23.18
CA PRO A 157 -5.25 10.99 -21.98
C PRO A 157 -3.79 11.28 -22.34
N PRO A 158 -3.19 12.34 -21.77
CA PRO A 158 -1.78 12.61 -21.98
C PRO A 158 -0.93 11.46 -21.46
N GLU A 159 0.16 11.18 -22.17
CA GLU A 159 1.17 10.19 -21.77
C GLU A 159 2.53 10.90 -21.69
N PRO A 160 3.44 10.42 -20.82
CA PRO A 160 4.75 11.04 -20.67
C PRO A 160 5.56 10.96 -21.96
N ARG A 161 6.52 11.87 -22.13
CA ARG A 161 7.48 11.81 -23.23
C ARG A 161 8.52 10.73 -22.95
N SER A 162 9.00 10.07 -24.00
CA SER A 162 10.15 9.17 -23.88
C SER A 162 11.39 9.94 -23.41
N GLY A 163 12.09 9.39 -22.42
CA GLY A 163 13.23 10.02 -21.74
C GLY A 163 12.88 11.01 -20.62
N SER A 164 11.59 11.17 -20.28
CA SER A 164 11.16 12.03 -19.17
C SER A 164 11.30 11.39 -17.79
N LEU A 165 11.41 10.06 -17.71
CA LEU A 165 11.49 9.28 -16.48
C LEU A 165 10.36 9.64 -15.49
N SER A 166 9.15 9.85 -16.02
CA SER A 166 8.00 10.29 -15.25
C SER A 166 6.76 9.49 -15.65
N HIS A 167 5.70 9.65 -14.86
CA HIS A 167 4.39 9.09 -15.17
C HIS A 167 3.30 10.18 -15.25
N ILE A 168 2.19 9.81 -15.88
CA ILE A 168 0.97 10.62 -15.93
C ILE A 168 -0.20 9.71 -15.57
N VAL A 169 -0.98 10.12 -14.55
CA VAL A 169 -2.24 9.47 -14.16
C VAL A 169 -3.40 10.34 -14.61
N THR A 170 -4.31 9.77 -15.40
CA THR A 170 -5.52 10.42 -15.89
C THR A 170 -6.75 9.68 -15.40
N ALA A 171 -7.61 10.35 -14.65
CA ALA A 171 -8.96 9.87 -14.37
C ALA A 171 -9.89 10.33 -15.51
N TYR A 172 -10.61 9.39 -16.12
CA TYR A 172 -11.58 9.71 -17.16
C TYR A 172 -12.80 10.41 -16.54
N SER A 173 -13.32 11.39 -17.27
CA SER A 173 -14.55 12.10 -16.89
C SER A 173 -15.78 11.50 -17.57
N GLY A 174 -16.97 11.85 -17.07
CA GLY A 174 -18.24 11.39 -17.63
C GLY A 174 -18.58 9.93 -17.35
N CYS A 175 -17.74 9.20 -16.61
CA CYS A 175 -18.02 7.81 -16.25
C CYS A 175 -19.29 7.69 -15.40
N ARG A 176 -20.00 6.57 -15.53
CA ARG A 176 -21.12 6.20 -14.66
C ARG A 176 -20.66 6.18 -13.21
N SER A 177 -21.47 6.75 -12.32
CA SER A 177 -21.20 6.76 -10.87
C SER A 177 -20.89 5.36 -10.35
N GLY A 178 -19.80 5.24 -9.59
CA GLY A 178 -19.30 3.98 -9.05
C GLY A 178 -18.38 3.16 -9.97
N TYR A 179 -18.21 3.56 -11.24
CA TYR A 179 -17.41 2.83 -12.23
C TYR A 179 -16.32 3.71 -12.88
N PRO A 180 -15.37 4.26 -12.10
CA PRO A 180 -14.31 5.10 -12.65
C PRO A 180 -13.39 4.31 -13.59
N VAL A 181 -12.80 5.02 -14.56
CA VAL A 181 -11.68 4.53 -15.37
C VAL A 181 -10.47 5.42 -15.11
N VAL A 182 -9.35 4.81 -14.74
CA VAL A 182 -8.05 5.49 -14.51
C VAL A 182 -7.01 4.91 -15.45
N TRP A 183 -6.23 5.78 -16.08
CA TRP A 183 -5.12 5.40 -16.95
C TRP A 183 -3.83 6.02 -16.45
N ALA A 184 -2.85 5.19 -16.08
CA ALA A 184 -1.54 5.60 -15.65
C ALA A 184 -0.48 5.15 -16.67
N ALA A 185 0.01 6.08 -17.47
CA ALA A 185 1.10 5.82 -18.41
C ALA A 185 2.44 6.29 -17.82
N PHE A 186 3.51 5.56 -18.08
CA PHE A 186 4.85 5.92 -17.59
C PHE A 186 5.92 5.77 -18.65
N ASP A 187 6.97 6.58 -18.53
CA ASP A 187 8.16 6.46 -19.36
C ASP A 187 9.01 5.28 -18.89
N GLY A 188 8.73 4.10 -19.44
CA GLY A 188 9.42 2.86 -19.08
C GLY A 188 8.93 1.66 -19.88
N GLY A 189 9.50 0.49 -19.52
CA GLY A 189 9.28 -0.78 -20.20
C GLY A 189 8.19 -1.65 -19.58
N HIS A 190 8.36 -2.97 -19.73
CA HIS A 190 7.43 -3.99 -19.23
C HIS A 190 7.62 -4.24 -17.73
N THR A 191 7.03 -3.41 -16.88
CA THR A 191 7.20 -3.53 -15.42
C THR A 191 5.95 -3.08 -14.65
N PRO A 192 5.63 -3.71 -13.51
CA PRO A 192 4.59 -3.24 -12.60
C PRO A 192 5.08 -2.21 -11.58
N GLY A 193 6.39 -2.05 -11.41
CA GLY A 193 6.98 -1.25 -10.35
C GLY A 193 7.95 -0.15 -10.83
N PRO A 194 7.61 0.66 -11.85
CA PRO A 194 8.49 1.74 -12.31
C PRO A 194 8.72 2.80 -11.22
N ILE A 195 9.90 3.41 -11.19
CA ILE A 195 10.23 4.50 -10.28
C ILE A 195 10.56 5.75 -11.09
N ASP A 196 9.92 6.87 -10.77
CA ASP A 196 10.21 8.15 -11.42
C ASP A 196 11.63 8.63 -11.13
N GLY A 197 12.23 9.31 -12.10
CA GLY A 197 13.59 9.85 -12.03
C GLY A 197 14.71 8.83 -12.30
N CYS A 198 14.38 7.57 -12.59
CA CYS A 198 15.35 6.55 -12.98
C CYS A 198 14.73 5.56 -14.00
N THR A 199 15.58 4.72 -14.59
CA THR A 199 15.15 3.52 -15.35
C THR A 199 15.06 2.28 -14.46
N CYS A 200 14.88 2.48 -13.16
CA CYS A 200 14.89 1.44 -12.14
C CYS A 200 13.46 1.06 -11.73
N GLU A 201 13.33 -0.13 -11.14
CA GLU A 201 12.06 -0.68 -10.68
C GLU A 201 12.18 -1.21 -9.25
N GLY A 202 11.03 -1.40 -8.59
CA GLY A 202 10.95 -2.05 -7.29
C GLY A 202 9.95 -1.38 -6.35
N TRP A 203 10.00 -1.76 -5.07
CA TRP A 203 8.99 -1.41 -4.07
C TRP A 203 8.75 0.10 -3.84
N ARG A 204 9.71 0.96 -4.20
CA ARG A 204 9.59 2.42 -4.10
C ARG A 204 8.73 3.04 -5.21
N THR A 205 8.17 2.21 -6.09
CA THR A 205 7.30 2.65 -7.16
C THR A 205 6.13 3.50 -6.66
N TRP A 206 5.73 4.47 -7.49
CA TRP A 206 4.51 5.26 -7.29
C TRP A 206 3.24 4.42 -7.52
N THR A 207 3.34 3.32 -8.27
CA THR A 207 2.16 2.54 -8.67
C THR A 207 1.44 1.96 -7.48
N SER A 208 2.15 1.53 -6.42
CA SER A 208 1.51 0.98 -5.23
C SER A 208 0.56 1.98 -4.58
N ALA A 209 0.97 3.25 -4.46
CA ALA A 209 0.18 4.29 -3.81
C ALA A 209 -1.04 4.72 -4.66
N GLU A 210 -0.85 4.89 -5.97
CA GLU A 210 -1.96 5.24 -6.87
C GLU A 210 -3.00 4.11 -6.97
N VAL A 211 -2.54 2.85 -6.97
CA VAL A 211 -3.43 1.70 -6.97
C VAL A 211 -4.17 1.57 -5.64
N TRP A 212 -3.50 1.75 -4.51
CA TRP A 212 -4.17 1.74 -3.20
C TRP A 212 -5.24 2.82 -3.11
N LYS A 213 -4.94 4.04 -3.54
CA LYS A 213 -5.89 5.15 -3.63
C LYS A 213 -7.09 4.80 -4.52
N PHE A 214 -6.84 4.15 -5.66
CA PHE A 214 -7.90 3.72 -6.56
C PHE A 214 -8.79 2.63 -5.94
N LEU A 215 -8.23 1.64 -5.24
CA LEU A 215 -9.03 0.54 -4.66
C LEU A 215 -9.80 0.98 -3.39
N THR A 216 -9.19 1.82 -2.56
CA THR A 216 -9.78 2.22 -1.27
C THR A 216 -10.87 3.29 -1.37
N GLN A 217 -11.04 3.94 -2.52
CA GLN A 217 -12.13 4.90 -2.74
C GLN A 217 -13.54 4.28 -2.61
N PHE A 218 -13.65 2.94 -2.60
CA PHE A 218 -14.90 2.21 -2.49
C PHE A 218 -15.25 1.78 -1.06
N GLN A 219 -14.37 2.04 -0.08
CA GLN A 219 -14.65 1.74 1.32
C GLN A 219 -15.78 2.64 1.81
N THR A 220 -16.94 2.06 2.13
CA THR A 220 -18.00 2.76 2.85
C THR A 220 -17.65 2.79 4.33
N THR A 221 -17.64 3.98 4.94
CA THR A 221 -17.55 4.14 6.39
C THR A 221 -18.64 3.31 7.08
N PRO A 222 -18.34 2.49 8.10
CA PRO A 222 -19.36 1.78 8.85
C PRO A 222 -20.37 2.75 9.49
N PRO A 223 -21.67 2.42 9.55
CA PRO A 223 -22.66 3.25 10.24
C PRO A 223 -22.36 3.23 11.74
N GLY A 224 -21.82 4.33 12.28
CA GLY A 224 -21.56 4.44 13.73
C GLY A 224 -20.60 5.54 14.19
N SER A 225 -19.83 6.17 13.30
CA SER A 225 -18.99 7.33 13.68
C SER A 225 -19.49 8.61 13.03
N PRO A 226 -19.56 9.74 13.76
CA PRO A 226 -20.14 10.97 13.25
C PRO A 226 -19.27 11.52 12.12
N SER A 227 -19.88 11.64 10.94
CA SER A 227 -19.32 12.38 9.80
C SER A 227 -19.40 13.88 10.10
N PRO A 228 -18.33 14.67 9.93
CA PRO A 228 -18.46 16.11 9.90
C PRO A 228 -19.14 16.53 8.58
N SER A 229 -20.32 17.13 8.68
CA SER A 229 -21.03 17.73 7.55
C SER A 229 -20.19 18.84 6.88
N PRO A 230 -20.33 19.03 5.56
CA PRO A 230 -19.59 20.05 4.82
C PRO A 230 -20.32 21.40 4.95
N THR A 231 -19.60 22.44 5.37
CA THR A 231 -20.10 23.82 5.25
C THR A 231 -19.32 24.55 4.17
N ALA A 232 -20.06 25.34 3.40
CA ALA A 232 -19.75 25.87 2.08
C ALA A 232 -18.45 26.70 1.96
N SER A 233 -17.96 26.70 0.71
CA SER A 233 -16.94 27.58 0.13
C SER A 233 -17.30 29.07 0.31
N PRO A 234 -16.29 29.97 0.35
CA PRO A 234 -15.94 30.66 -0.90
C PRO A 234 -14.43 30.73 -1.19
N SER A 235 -14.11 30.78 -2.48
CA SER A 235 -12.79 31.09 -3.09
C SER A 235 -12.70 32.62 -3.38
N PRO A 236 -11.55 33.24 -3.77
CA PRO A 236 -10.24 32.66 -4.11
C PRO A 236 -8.97 33.39 -3.59
N SER A 237 -7.84 32.71 -3.83
CA SER A 237 -6.47 33.23 -4.10
C SER A 237 -5.48 33.38 -2.92
N ALA A 238 -4.52 32.46 -2.79
CA ALA A 238 -3.10 32.63 -3.20
C ALA A 238 -2.13 31.62 -2.53
N SER A 239 -1.18 31.14 -3.34
CA SER A 239 0.10 30.45 -3.02
C SER A 239 0.07 28.98 -2.56
N GLN A 240 0.57 28.11 -3.44
CA GLN A 240 0.76 26.67 -3.23
C GLN A 240 2.07 26.39 -2.46
N SER A 241 2.02 25.41 -1.56
CA SER A 241 3.16 24.67 -1.01
C SER A 241 2.74 23.19 -0.82
N PRO A 242 3.68 22.23 -0.91
CA PRO A 242 3.43 20.83 -1.34
C PRO A 242 2.66 19.96 -0.32
N PRO A 243 2.08 18.81 -0.76
CA PRO A 243 1.13 18.03 0.03
C PRO A 243 1.77 17.27 1.21
N PRO A 244 1.00 16.91 2.28
CA PRO A 244 1.55 16.41 3.53
C PRO A 244 2.01 14.94 3.48
N SER A 245 3.08 14.69 4.24
CA SER A 245 3.71 13.44 4.63
C SER A 245 2.79 12.46 5.38
N GLY A 246 3.19 11.19 5.40
CA GLY A 246 2.50 10.05 6.00
C GLY A 246 1.86 10.30 7.37
N GLY A 247 0.75 9.61 7.64
CA GLY A 247 -0.10 9.87 8.80
C GLY A 247 0.65 9.87 10.14
N THR A 248 0.43 10.91 10.92
CA THR A 248 0.80 11.01 12.33
C THR A 248 -0.18 10.19 13.16
N ASN A 249 0.31 9.23 13.94
CA ASN A 249 -0.52 8.34 14.76
C ASN A 249 0.14 8.12 16.13
N ALA A 250 -0.65 7.68 17.12
CA ALA A 250 -0.06 7.17 18.35
C ALA A 250 0.47 5.74 18.14
N ILE A 251 1.49 5.35 18.89
CA ILE A 251 2.05 3.98 18.86
C ILE A 251 1.74 3.33 20.19
N LYS A 252 0.81 2.38 20.22
CA LYS A 252 0.31 1.72 21.43
C LYS A 252 0.96 0.35 21.61
N GLY A 253 1.53 0.09 22.79
CA GLY A 253 2.09 -1.21 23.16
C GLY A 253 0.98 -2.21 23.44
N VAL A 254 1.07 -3.40 22.83
CA VAL A 254 0.09 -4.48 22.99
C VAL A 254 0.07 -5.01 24.42
N GLY A 255 1.24 -5.21 25.03
CA GLY A 255 1.33 -5.73 26.41
C GLY A 255 0.84 -4.77 27.50
N SER A 256 0.99 -3.46 27.32
CA SER A 256 0.65 -2.45 28.33
C SER A 256 -0.64 -1.69 28.06
N GLY A 257 -1.12 -1.68 26.80
CA GLY A 257 -2.21 -0.81 26.36
C GLY A 257 -1.87 0.69 26.39
N ARG A 258 -0.58 1.04 26.50
CA ARG A 258 -0.08 2.42 26.66
C ARG A 258 0.70 2.88 25.44
N CYS A 259 0.76 4.19 25.24
CA CYS A 259 1.37 4.79 24.06
C CYS A 259 2.85 5.12 24.29
N VAL A 260 3.64 5.03 23.23
CA VAL A 260 5.01 5.58 23.16
C VAL A 260 4.90 7.08 23.35
N ASP A 261 5.53 7.57 24.40
CA ASP A 261 5.37 8.91 24.95
C ASP A 261 6.74 9.54 25.20
N VAL A 262 6.90 10.81 24.85
CA VAL A 262 8.10 11.56 25.24
C VAL A 262 7.93 12.07 26.67
N THR A 263 8.86 11.67 27.54
CA THR A 263 8.80 11.98 28.97
C THR A 263 8.62 13.47 29.25
N GLY A 264 7.54 13.80 29.96
CA GLY A 264 7.24 15.17 30.40
C GLY A 264 6.96 16.13 29.23
N SER A 265 6.62 15.62 28.05
CA SER A 265 6.43 16.40 26.82
C SER A 265 7.66 17.26 26.45
N SER A 266 8.85 16.83 26.89
CA SER A 266 10.10 17.54 26.63
C SER A 266 10.46 17.50 25.14
N GLN A 267 10.92 18.63 24.61
CA GLN A 267 11.47 18.72 23.25
C GLN A 267 13.01 18.80 23.25
N SER A 268 13.65 18.59 24.40
CA SER A 268 15.12 18.59 24.51
C SER A 268 15.70 17.28 23.96
N ASN A 269 16.83 17.36 23.27
CA ASN A 269 17.59 16.16 22.88
C ASN A 269 17.97 15.35 24.12
N GLY A 270 17.82 14.03 24.04
CA GLY A 270 18.07 13.13 25.16
C GLY A 270 16.86 12.86 26.04
N ALA A 271 15.71 13.51 25.81
CA ALA A 271 14.49 13.14 26.52
C ALA A 271 14.10 11.69 26.17
N GLN A 272 13.98 10.85 27.20
CA GLN A 272 13.74 9.42 27.01
C GLN A 272 12.29 9.13 26.64
N ALA A 273 12.09 8.18 25.73
CA ALA A 273 10.77 7.66 25.43
C ALA A 273 10.32 6.70 26.55
N GLN A 274 9.02 6.70 26.84
CA GLN A 274 8.39 5.88 27.86
C GLN A 274 7.06 5.33 27.35
N ILE A 275 6.45 4.41 28.09
CA ILE A 275 5.01 4.13 27.93
C ILE A 275 4.21 5.02 28.89
N TYR A 276 3.12 5.60 28.38
CA TYR A 276 2.16 6.36 29.17
C TYR A 276 0.73 6.16 28.65
N ASP A 277 -0.27 6.42 29.48
CA ASP A 277 -1.67 6.36 29.05
C ASP A 277 -1.89 7.22 27.79
N CYS A 278 -2.56 6.63 26.81
CA CYS A 278 -2.82 7.28 25.53
C CYS A 278 -3.77 8.47 25.74
N ASN A 279 -3.32 9.68 25.43
CA ASN A 279 -4.04 10.92 25.72
C ASN A 279 -4.15 11.86 24.51
N GLY A 280 -3.59 11.47 23.36
CA GLY A 280 -3.67 12.21 22.10
C GLY A 280 -2.79 13.46 22.03
N GLN A 281 -2.04 13.79 23.08
CA GLN A 281 -1.15 14.96 23.08
C GLN A 281 0.03 14.79 22.11
N ALA A 282 0.58 15.92 21.65
CA ALA A 282 1.63 15.96 20.65
C ALA A 282 2.88 15.13 20.98
N ASN A 283 3.16 14.88 22.27
CA ASN A 283 4.27 14.06 22.74
C ASN A 283 4.06 12.54 22.54
N GLN A 284 2.87 12.13 22.08
CA GLN A 284 2.52 10.76 21.71
C GLN A 284 2.21 10.61 20.22
N GLN A 285 2.36 11.69 19.45
CA GLN A 285 2.02 11.75 18.04
C GLN A 285 3.26 11.50 17.18
N TRP A 286 3.35 10.32 16.59
CA TRP A 286 4.50 9.88 15.83
C TRP A 286 4.18 9.78 14.34
N THR A 287 4.98 10.47 13.53
CA THR A 287 4.93 10.46 12.07
C THR A 287 5.99 9.50 11.55
N LEU A 288 5.59 8.38 10.95
CA LEU A 288 6.53 7.53 10.22
C LEU A 288 6.84 8.15 8.85
N THR A 289 8.11 8.47 8.59
CA THR A 289 8.54 9.07 7.33
C THR A 289 8.99 8.01 6.31
N SER A 290 9.06 8.40 5.04
CA SER A 290 9.66 7.58 3.98
C SER A 290 11.14 7.26 4.20
N ALA A 291 11.84 8.06 5.03
CA ALA A 291 13.22 7.81 5.46
C ALA A 291 13.33 6.75 6.57
N SER A 292 12.21 6.11 6.93
CA SER A 292 12.07 5.17 8.06
C SER A 292 12.28 5.82 9.42
N GLU A 293 12.03 7.11 9.58
CA GLU A 293 12.14 7.80 10.87
C GLU A 293 10.78 7.85 11.55
N LEU A 294 10.74 7.68 12.88
CA LEU A 294 9.56 8.01 13.68
C LEU A 294 9.73 9.40 14.25
N ARG A 295 9.04 10.39 13.67
CA ARG A 295 9.15 11.79 14.06
C ARG A 295 8.08 12.19 15.08
N VAL A 296 8.47 12.94 16.10
CA VAL A 296 7.57 13.60 17.05
C VAL A 296 7.84 15.11 17.01
N TYR A 297 6.81 15.92 17.24
CA TYR A 297 6.86 17.39 17.12
C TYR A 297 7.29 17.92 15.74
N GLY A 298 7.35 17.06 14.71
CA GLY A 298 7.73 17.39 13.34
C GLY A 298 9.24 17.37 13.06
N ASN A 299 10.09 17.62 14.06
CA ASN A 299 11.55 17.76 13.88
C ASN A 299 12.43 16.86 14.78
N LYS A 300 11.82 16.10 15.71
CA LYS A 300 12.56 15.14 16.55
C LYS A 300 12.32 13.73 16.09
N CYS A 301 13.33 12.89 16.15
CA CYS A 301 13.29 11.49 15.75
C CYS A 301 13.43 10.58 16.97
N LEU A 302 12.67 9.48 17.00
CA LEU A 302 12.92 8.37 17.92
C LEU A 302 14.32 7.80 17.61
N ASP A 303 15.16 7.70 18.62
CA ASP A 303 16.60 7.52 18.46
C ASP A 303 17.12 6.48 19.48
N VAL A 304 17.91 5.52 19.01
CA VAL A 304 18.70 4.67 19.90
C VAL A 304 19.94 5.44 20.34
N ASN A 305 20.00 5.80 21.61
CA ASN A 305 21.01 6.69 22.16
C ASN A 305 22.44 6.26 21.82
N GLY A 306 23.20 7.17 21.22
CA GLY A 306 24.59 6.94 20.80
C GLY A 306 24.77 5.87 19.72
N GLY A 307 23.69 5.42 19.07
CA GLY A 307 23.72 4.34 18.10
C GLY A 307 24.15 2.99 18.66
N SER A 308 23.98 2.78 19.97
CA SER A 308 24.34 1.53 20.63
C SER A 308 23.56 0.34 20.07
N THR A 309 24.25 -0.79 19.93
CA THR A 309 23.65 -2.07 19.51
C THR A 309 23.49 -3.03 20.69
N ALA A 310 23.70 -2.59 21.94
CA ALA A 310 23.57 -3.43 23.12
C ALA A 310 22.10 -3.58 23.57
N ASN A 311 21.75 -4.73 24.17
CA ASN A 311 20.47 -4.88 24.87
C ASN A 311 20.38 -3.89 26.02
N GLY A 312 19.22 -3.26 26.17
CA GLY A 312 18.99 -2.23 27.19
C GLY A 312 19.45 -0.83 26.78
N ALA A 313 19.99 -0.64 25.57
CA ALA A 313 20.28 0.69 25.07
C ALA A 313 19.01 1.55 25.05
N THR A 314 19.13 2.78 25.58
CA THR A 314 17.98 3.65 25.82
C THR A 314 17.45 4.23 24.52
N VAL A 315 16.12 4.37 24.46
CA VAL A 315 15.44 5.03 23.34
C VAL A 315 15.04 6.44 23.77
N ILE A 316 15.51 7.44 23.03
CA ILE A 316 15.34 8.86 23.30
C ILE A 316 14.71 9.56 22.10
N ILE A 317 14.48 10.87 22.22
CA ILE A 317 14.33 11.75 21.08
C ILE A 317 15.60 12.55 20.83
N TRP A 318 15.90 12.77 19.56
CA TRP A 318 17.01 13.62 19.11
C TRP A 318 16.62 14.40 17.86
N ASP A 319 17.36 15.46 17.53
CA ASP A 319 17.22 16.11 16.23
C ASP A 319 17.39 15.08 15.10
N CYS A 320 16.47 15.09 14.14
CA CYS A 320 16.56 14.20 12.99
C CYS A 320 17.84 14.50 12.18
N ASN A 321 18.71 13.51 12.06
CA ASN A 321 20.03 13.62 11.42
C ASN A 321 20.26 12.55 10.33
N GLY A 322 19.25 11.70 10.06
CA GLY A 322 19.26 10.69 9.00
C GLY A 322 20.10 9.44 9.28
N GLN A 323 20.75 9.34 10.44
CA GLN A 323 21.58 8.20 10.82
C GLN A 323 20.76 6.92 11.06
N ASN A 324 21.43 5.76 11.01
CA ASN A 324 20.77 4.45 11.10
C ASN A 324 20.13 4.16 12.47
N ASN A 325 20.60 4.80 13.54
CA ASN A 325 20.03 4.69 14.89
C ASN A 325 18.70 5.45 15.05
N GLN A 326 18.29 6.25 14.06
CA GLN A 326 16.99 6.92 13.98
C GLN A 326 16.02 6.22 13.02
N LYS A 327 16.45 5.11 12.42
CA LYS A 327 15.64 4.35 11.47
C LYS A 327 14.94 3.22 12.19
N TRP A 328 13.63 3.15 12.03
CA TRP A 328 12.75 2.16 12.64
C TRP A 328 11.91 1.47 11.58
N ARG A 329 11.77 0.15 11.69
CA ARG A 329 10.92 -0.67 10.84
C ARG A 329 9.78 -1.24 11.67
N PHE A 330 8.55 -0.90 11.28
CA PHE A 330 7.36 -1.52 11.83
C PHE A 330 7.10 -2.81 11.05
N ASN A 331 7.19 -3.96 11.70
CA ASN A 331 7.06 -5.26 11.05
C ASN A 331 5.61 -5.76 11.11
N SER A 332 5.26 -6.69 10.22
CA SER A 332 3.94 -7.32 10.13
C SER A 332 3.57 -8.12 11.38
N ASP A 333 4.57 -8.65 12.08
CA ASP A 333 4.37 -9.31 13.37
C ASP A 333 3.96 -8.33 14.49
N GLY A 334 4.06 -7.02 14.29
CA GLY A 334 3.75 -5.98 15.28
C GLY A 334 4.97 -5.52 16.07
N THR A 335 6.18 -6.02 15.79
CA THR A 335 7.40 -5.47 16.39
C THR A 335 7.85 -4.18 15.70
N LEU A 336 8.59 -3.35 16.43
CA LEU A 336 9.23 -2.15 15.89
C LEU A 336 10.75 -2.30 16.01
N THR A 337 11.45 -2.59 14.92
CA THR A 337 12.91 -2.85 14.94
C THR A 337 13.71 -1.57 14.70
N ALA A 338 14.67 -1.28 15.56
CA ALA A 338 15.73 -0.31 15.30
C ALA A 338 16.68 -0.85 14.22
N VAL A 339 16.68 -0.22 13.04
CA VAL A 339 17.42 -0.70 11.86
C VAL A 339 18.92 -0.75 12.11
N GLY A 340 19.49 0.26 12.77
CA GLY A 340 20.93 0.31 13.07
C GLY A 340 21.42 -0.77 14.06
N ALA A 341 20.54 -1.33 14.87
CA ALA A 341 20.88 -2.33 15.89
C ALA A 341 20.33 -3.74 15.62
N ASN A 342 19.38 -3.87 14.68
CA ASN A 342 18.61 -5.09 14.43
C ASN A 342 17.95 -5.65 15.70
N LYS A 343 17.38 -4.76 16.53
CA LYS A 343 16.75 -5.07 17.83
C LYS A 343 15.39 -4.41 17.93
N CYS A 344 14.50 -4.97 18.74
CA CYS A 344 13.12 -4.52 18.88
C CYS A 344 12.99 -3.42 19.95
N LEU A 345 12.11 -2.45 19.72
CA LEU A 345 11.63 -1.53 20.75
C LEU A 345 10.92 -2.35 21.81
N ASP A 346 11.39 -2.23 23.04
CA ASP A 346 11.05 -3.09 24.16
C ASP A 346 10.60 -2.26 25.36
N VAL A 347 9.55 -2.72 26.03
CA VAL A 347 9.23 -2.32 27.40
C VAL A 347 9.94 -3.27 28.37
N PRO A 348 11.00 -2.82 29.08
CA PRO A 348 11.83 -3.70 29.91
C PRO A 348 11.02 -4.46 30.96
N ASN A 349 11.40 -5.72 31.16
CA ASN A 349 10.76 -6.63 32.13
C ASN A 349 9.25 -6.83 31.93
N ASN A 350 8.72 -6.56 30.73
CA ASN A 350 7.30 -6.62 30.42
C ASN A 350 6.45 -5.78 31.40
N ALA A 351 7.03 -4.68 31.92
CA ALA A 351 6.35 -3.76 32.81
C ALA A 351 5.20 -3.06 32.07
N THR A 352 4.17 -2.67 32.81
CA THR A 352 2.97 -2.04 32.23
C THR A 352 2.71 -0.65 32.78
N ALA A 353 3.38 -0.22 33.84
CA ALA A 353 3.10 1.06 34.51
C ALA A 353 3.48 2.28 33.66
N ASN A 354 2.73 3.38 33.83
CA ASN A 354 3.08 4.70 33.31
C ASN A 354 4.50 5.08 33.73
N GLY A 355 5.26 5.65 32.81
CA GLY A 355 6.62 6.12 33.07
C GLY A 355 7.70 5.07 32.85
N THR A 356 7.34 3.82 32.56
CA THR A 356 8.32 2.78 32.21
C THR A 356 9.08 3.19 30.96
N LYS A 357 10.41 3.27 31.07
CA LYS A 357 11.30 3.74 30.00
C LYS A 357 11.52 2.69 28.92
N LEU A 358 11.55 3.13 27.68
CA LEU A 358 11.77 2.27 26.53
C LEU A 358 13.26 2.04 26.27
N ALA A 359 13.56 0.84 25.79
CA ALA A 359 14.89 0.41 25.39
C ALA A 359 14.80 -0.40 24.09
N ILE A 360 15.95 -0.79 23.55
CA ILE A 360 16.02 -1.86 22.55
C ILE A 360 16.47 -3.18 23.18
N TRP A 361 15.95 -4.28 22.68
CA TRP A 361 16.32 -5.63 23.10
C TRP A 361 16.27 -6.61 21.93
N ASP A 362 16.91 -7.77 22.07
CA ASP A 362 16.72 -8.87 21.13
C ASP A 362 15.24 -9.18 20.95
N CYS A 363 14.84 -9.29 19.67
CA CYS A 363 13.47 -9.60 19.32
C CYS A 363 13.13 -11.03 19.80
N ASN A 364 12.18 -11.14 20.73
CA ASN A 364 11.86 -12.39 21.42
C ASN A 364 10.37 -12.79 21.29
N GLY A 365 9.57 -11.99 20.57
CA GLY A 365 8.16 -12.26 20.31
C GLY A 365 7.21 -11.91 21.46
N GLY A 366 7.73 -11.47 22.62
CA GLY A 366 6.94 -11.09 23.79
C GLY A 366 6.05 -9.87 23.55
N SER A 367 4.92 -9.79 24.26
CA SER A 367 3.92 -8.72 24.10
C SER A 367 4.45 -7.31 24.42
N ASN A 368 5.52 -7.20 25.21
CA ASN A 368 6.23 -5.95 25.49
C ASN A 368 7.05 -5.40 24.33
N GLN A 369 7.22 -6.18 23.26
CA GLN A 369 7.87 -5.75 22.02
C GLN A 369 6.89 -5.57 20.87
N ARG A 370 5.58 -5.65 21.15
CA ARG A 370 4.53 -5.59 20.14
C ARG A 370 3.79 -4.27 20.26
N TRP A 371 3.54 -3.64 19.12
CA TRP A 371 3.07 -2.28 18.98
C TRP A 371 2.00 -2.22 17.88
N THR A 372 1.04 -1.32 18.04
CA THR A 372 0.02 -1.00 17.03
C THR A 372 -0.03 0.51 16.82
N ARG A 373 -0.38 0.96 15.62
CA ARG A 373 -0.68 2.38 15.37
C ARG A 373 -2.16 2.61 15.64
N VAL A 374 -2.50 3.67 16.39
CA VAL A 374 -3.87 3.98 16.82
C VAL A 374 -4.21 5.45 16.66
#